data_AF-A0C3E6-F1
#
_entry.id   AF-A0C3E6-F1
#
_cell.length_a   1.000
_cell.length_b   1.000
_cell.length_c   1.000
_cell.angle_alpha   90.00
_cell.angle_beta   90.00
_cell.angle_gamma   90.00
#
_symmetry.space_group_name_H-M   'P 1'
#
loop_
_entity.id
_entity.type
_entity.pdbx_description
1 polymer ?
#
loop_
_entity_poly.entity_id
_entity_poly.type
_entity_poly.pdbx_seq_one_letter_code
_entity_poly.pdbx_strand_id
1 'polypeptide(L)'
;MKNSSKLRRTSNNKDKQRSNQKNREDKLVHLKVSQIKDNRLGYAKHFQEFQDEMNQLGLQIRDVEGDGNCLFRSIADVLHGDEKYHKQLRRLAVQTMQENQEFFGLFIEDDMTFDQYLKEMSSDGEWGGNLELQALSQALDVNFFIHMKGRPCMIIKSMTDERPLNEKDALHLAYHLIENVAEHYSSVRMLGDDSNTRAEPIPLDIFEGLLDTFQQAPLGNEDNFDQFDDLEQIEDPEEREYLQTLREQEEAEKAAKEAMKQAELQKYQLKQKKNKKCNCGSNKTYKDCCMNVDIEKQKWPKQQQQQQQQQQQQQQSQSDAPMKKQAVFI
;
A
#
# COMPACT_ATOMS: atom_id res chain seq x y z
N MET A 1 -1.16 3.41 60.98
CA MET A 1 -2.44 3.06 60.33
C MET A 1 -2.20 3.19 58.83
N LYS A 2 -1.97 2.07 58.13
CA LYS A 2 -3.00 1.25 57.44
C LYS A 2 -3.94 2.11 56.58
N ASN A 3 -4.34 1.76 55.38
CA ASN A 3 -3.87 0.86 54.31
C ASN A 3 -4.97 1.00 53.24
N SER A 4 -4.62 0.65 52.00
CA SER A 4 -5.52 0.05 51.02
C SER A 4 -6.48 0.98 50.25
N SER A 5 -6.75 0.77 48.96
CA SER A 5 -6.12 -0.07 47.95
C SER A 5 -6.91 0.09 46.65
N LYS A 6 -6.18 0.16 45.53
CA LYS A 6 -6.37 -0.55 44.26
C LYS A 6 -7.67 -0.40 43.42
N LEU A 7 -7.40 -0.56 42.12
CA LEU A 7 -8.27 -0.92 40.96
C LEU A 7 -8.76 0.32 40.17
N ARG A 8 -8.57 0.45 38.85
CA ARG A 8 -8.14 -0.50 37.82
C ARG A 8 -7.62 0.27 36.58
N ARG A 9 -6.37 -0.05 36.20
CA ARG A 9 -5.91 -0.10 34.81
C ARG A 9 -6.79 -1.10 34.05
N THR A 10 -7.26 -0.75 32.84
CA THR A 10 -7.36 -1.63 31.65
C THR A 10 -8.23 -0.96 30.56
N SER A 11 -7.62 -0.23 29.61
CA SER A 11 -8.21 -0.02 28.27
C SER A 11 -7.19 0.45 27.24
N ASN A 12 -6.22 1.30 27.61
CA ASN A 12 -5.32 1.92 26.63
C ASN A 12 -4.20 1.03 26.06
N ASN A 13 -4.09 -0.23 26.49
CA ASN A 13 -3.03 -1.13 26.00
C ASN A 13 -3.48 -2.03 24.84
N LYS A 14 -4.80 -2.24 24.64
CA LYS A 14 -5.31 -3.13 23.59
C LYS A 14 -5.40 -2.44 22.23
N ASP A 15 -5.76 -1.16 22.19
CA ASP A 15 -5.84 -0.38 20.94
C ASP A 15 -4.47 0.05 20.43
N LYS A 16 -3.51 0.28 21.35
CA LYS A 16 -2.11 0.51 21.01
C LYS A 16 -1.38 -0.77 20.56
N GLN A 17 -1.82 -1.94 21.05
CA GLN A 17 -1.34 -3.23 20.56
C GLN A 17 -1.95 -3.61 19.21
N ARG A 18 -3.24 -3.33 18.95
CA ARG A 18 -3.89 -3.59 17.67
C ARG A 18 -3.37 -2.71 16.52
N SER A 19 -3.10 -1.43 16.76
CA SER A 19 -2.48 -0.55 15.74
C SER A 19 -1.02 -0.93 15.46
N ASN A 20 -0.25 -1.31 16.49
CA ASN A 20 1.09 -1.88 16.28
C ASN A 20 1.11 -3.26 15.64
N GLN A 21 0.01 -4.03 15.73
CA GLN A 21 -0.12 -5.36 15.12
C GLN A 21 -0.55 -5.24 13.66
N LYS A 22 -1.48 -4.33 13.34
CA LYS A 22 -1.84 -3.99 11.95
C LYS A 22 -0.67 -3.39 11.16
N ASN A 23 0.08 -2.43 11.74
CA ASN A 23 1.32 -1.91 11.13
C ASN A 23 2.44 -2.97 11.04
N ARG A 24 2.32 -4.12 11.71
CA ARG A 24 3.24 -5.27 11.56
C ARG A 24 2.80 -6.24 10.47
N GLU A 25 1.48 -6.37 10.26
CA GLU A 25 0.86 -7.23 9.26
C GLU A 25 0.85 -6.57 7.87
N ASP A 26 0.68 -5.24 7.79
CA ASP A 26 0.78 -4.49 6.53
C ASP A 26 2.25 -4.29 6.10
N LYS A 27 3.18 -4.13 7.07
CA LYS A 27 4.64 -4.28 6.82
C LYS A 27 5.08 -5.71 6.53
N LEU A 28 4.17 -6.69 6.54
CA LEU A 28 4.44 -8.06 6.16
C LEU A 28 4.18 -8.31 4.67
N VAL A 29 3.46 -7.41 3.98
CA VAL A 29 3.18 -7.49 2.53
C VAL A 29 4.34 -6.93 1.71
N HIS A 30 5.11 -5.99 2.27
CA HIS A 30 6.44 -5.64 1.78
C HIS A 30 7.51 -6.46 2.48
N LEU A 31 7.90 -7.55 1.82
CA LEU A 31 8.91 -8.48 2.28
C LEU A 31 10.20 -7.74 2.66
N LYS A 32 10.50 -7.75 3.96
CA LYS A 32 11.81 -7.34 4.47
C LYS A 32 12.89 -8.16 3.77
N VAL A 33 13.86 -7.46 3.19
CA VAL A 33 15.17 -7.94 2.68
C VAL A 33 15.81 -9.06 3.56
N SER A 34 15.45 -9.16 4.84
CA SER A 34 15.84 -10.25 5.74
C SER A 34 15.31 -11.66 5.38
N GLN A 35 14.28 -11.81 4.54
CA GLN A 35 13.77 -13.12 4.11
C GLN A 35 14.47 -13.67 2.85
N ILE A 36 15.45 -12.94 2.28
CA ILE A 36 16.19 -13.26 1.04
C ILE A 36 17.04 -14.55 1.11
N LYS A 37 17.16 -15.20 2.27
CA LYS A 37 18.06 -16.37 2.39
C LYS A 37 17.57 -17.63 1.64
N ASP A 38 16.27 -17.75 1.34
CA ASP A 38 15.72 -18.97 0.73
C ASP A 38 15.26 -18.83 -0.74
N ASN A 39 15.38 -17.65 -1.38
CA ASN A 39 14.93 -17.47 -2.77
C ASN A 39 15.99 -16.93 -3.76
N ARG A 40 17.29 -17.08 -3.42
CA ARG A 40 18.41 -16.70 -4.33
C ARG A 40 18.32 -17.33 -5.71
N LEU A 41 17.78 -18.55 -5.83
CA LEU A 41 17.63 -19.22 -7.14
C LEU A 41 16.62 -18.49 -8.03
N GLY A 42 15.50 -18.02 -7.48
CA GLY A 42 14.49 -17.28 -8.24
C GLY A 42 15.03 -15.97 -8.78
N TYR A 43 15.71 -15.19 -7.92
CA TYR A 43 16.35 -13.94 -8.33
C TYR A 43 17.46 -14.17 -9.37
N ALA A 44 18.35 -15.14 -9.15
CA ALA A 44 19.44 -15.41 -10.09
C ALA A 44 18.92 -15.83 -11.48
N LYS A 45 17.86 -16.65 -11.53
CA LYS A 45 17.22 -17.03 -12.79
C LYS A 45 16.57 -15.82 -13.47
N HIS A 46 15.78 -15.03 -12.75
CA HIS A 46 15.17 -13.80 -13.26
C HIS A 46 16.23 -12.82 -13.79
N PHE A 47 17.29 -12.60 -13.02
CA PHE A 47 18.40 -11.72 -13.38
C PHE A 47 19.07 -12.20 -14.66
N GLN A 48 19.37 -13.50 -14.78
CA GLN A 48 19.99 -14.04 -16.00
C GLN A 48 19.09 -13.87 -17.22
N GLU A 49 17.81 -14.22 -17.12
CA GLU A 49 16.86 -14.06 -18.23
C GLU A 49 16.73 -12.60 -18.66
N PHE A 50 16.68 -11.67 -17.70
CA PHE A 50 16.62 -10.24 -18.00
C PHE A 50 17.94 -9.73 -18.59
N GLN A 51 19.09 -10.19 -18.07
CA GLN A 51 20.39 -9.90 -18.63
C GLN A 51 20.51 -10.40 -20.09
N ASP A 52 19.93 -11.56 -20.41
CA ASP A 52 19.92 -12.10 -21.76
C ASP A 52 19.07 -11.26 -22.73
N GLU A 53 17.97 -10.65 -22.26
CA GLU A 53 17.19 -9.66 -23.03
C GLU A 53 18.01 -8.38 -23.25
N MET A 54 18.67 -7.86 -22.21
CA MET A 54 19.49 -6.66 -22.31
C MET A 54 20.73 -6.86 -23.20
N ASN A 55 21.33 -8.05 -23.19
CA ASN A 55 22.45 -8.40 -24.06
C ASN A 55 22.10 -8.27 -25.55
N GLN A 56 20.85 -8.57 -25.93
CA GLN A 56 20.39 -8.44 -27.33
C GLN A 56 20.34 -6.98 -27.79
N LEU A 57 20.22 -6.04 -26.85
CA LEU A 57 20.30 -4.59 -27.08
C LEU A 57 21.73 -4.05 -26.98
N GLY A 58 22.73 -4.91 -26.75
CA GLY A 58 24.11 -4.49 -26.48
C GLY A 58 24.28 -3.80 -25.13
N LEU A 59 23.41 -4.12 -24.16
CA LEU A 59 23.41 -3.55 -22.81
C LEU A 59 23.72 -4.62 -21.76
N GLN A 60 24.19 -4.19 -20.59
CA GLN A 60 24.37 -5.04 -19.44
C GLN A 60 23.80 -4.45 -18.15
N ILE A 61 23.23 -5.32 -17.33
CA ILE A 61 22.75 -5.02 -15.99
C ILE A 61 23.91 -5.22 -15.02
N ARG A 62 24.22 -4.19 -14.24
CA ARG A 62 25.15 -4.28 -13.12
C ARG A 62 24.35 -4.18 -11.83
N ASP A 63 24.30 -5.31 -11.14
CA ASP A 63 23.61 -5.45 -9.86
C ASP A 63 24.29 -4.58 -8.79
N VAL A 64 23.49 -4.09 -7.84
CA VAL A 64 23.93 -3.27 -6.71
C VAL A 64 23.54 -3.94 -5.39
N GLU A 65 24.00 -3.39 -4.26
CA GLU A 65 23.59 -3.92 -2.97
C GLU A 65 22.05 -3.93 -2.82
N GLY A 66 21.47 -5.12 -2.64
CA GLY A 66 20.04 -5.36 -2.45
C GLY A 66 19.55 -4.96 -1.05
N ASP A 67 19.75 -3.70 -0.68
CA ASP A 67 19.16 -3.06 0.49
C ASP A 67 18.06 -2.07 0.06
N GLY A 68 17.46 -1.38 1.03
CA GLY A 68 16.47 -0.35 0.70
C GLY A 68 17.03 0.92 0.07
N ASN A 69 18.30 0.93 -0.34
CA ASN A 69 18.92 2.03 -1.07
C ASN A 69 19.18 1.69 -2.55
N CYS A 70 18.73 0.53 -3.05
CA CYS A 70 19.01 0.05 -4.41
C CYS A 70 18.73 1.08 -5.52
N LEU A 71 17.64 1.86 -5.41
CA LEU A 71 17.36 2.96 -6.35
C LEU A 71 18.51 3.99 -6.39
N PHE A 72 18.90 4.51 -5.22
CA PHE A 72 19.94 5.53 -5.14
C PHE A 72 21.34 4.97 -5.47
N ARG A 73 21.58 3.69 -5.16
CA ARG A 73 22.83 2.99 -5.49
C ARG A 73 22.98 2.78 -6.98
N SER A 74 21.92 2.35 -7.67
CA SER A 74 21.94 2.17 -9.12
C SER A 74 22.15 3.50 -9.84
N ILE A 75 21.50 4.58 -9.41
CA ILE A 75 21.75 5.93 -9.94
C ILE A 75 23.19 6.39 -9.65
N ALA A 76 23.71 6.13 -8.43
CA ALA A 76 25.10 6.46 -8.08
C ALA A 76 26.12 5.70 -8.93
N ASP A 77 25.86 4.42 -9.23
CA ASP A 77 26.67 3.65 -10.16
C ASP A 77 26.64 4.27 -11.56
N VAL A 78 25.48 4.53 -12.16
CA VAL A 78 25.43 5.10 -13.52
C VAL A 78 26.11 6.49 -13.58
N LEU A 79 25.95 7.32 -12.55
CA LEU A 79 26.54 8.68 -12.52
C LEU A 79 28.04 8.71 -12.22
N HIS A 80 28.52 7.82 -11.35
CA HIS A 80 29.85 7.93 -10.76
C HIS A 80 30.68 6.65 -10.83
N GLY A 81 30.09 5.52 -11.22
CA GLY A 81 30.68 4.19 -11.16
C GLY A 81 30.92 3.69 -9.74
N ASP A 82 30.21 4.24 -8.76
CA ASP A 82 30.41 3.94 -7.35
C ASP A 82 29.13 4.17 -6.53
N GLU A 83 28.61 3.10 -5.93
CA GLU A 83 27.40 3.13 -5.11
C GLU A 83 27.49 4.04 -3.88
N LYS A 84 28.69 4.40 -3.41
CA LYS A 84 28.88 5.17 -2.15
C LYS A 84 28.17 6.52 -2.14
N TYR A 85 27.80 7.05 -3.30
CA TYR A 85 27.12 8.33 -3.44
C TYR A 85 25.60 8.27 -3.19
N HIS A 86 25.05 7.08 -2.89
CA HIS A 86 23.62 6.87 -2.69
C HIS A 86 23.00 7.81 -1.63
N LYS A 87 23.74 8.14 -0.56
CA LYS A 87 23.26 9.04 0.51
C LYS A 87 23.13 10.49 0.05
N GLN A 88 24.04 10.95 -0.83
CA GLN A 88 23.96 12.29 -1.41
C GLN A 88 22.74 12.39 -2.33
N LEU A 89 22.50 11.37 -3.16
CA LEU A 89 21.33 11.33 -4.05
C LEU A 89 20.03 11.28 -3.28
N ARG A 90 19.93 10.49 -2.20
CA ARG A 90 18.74 10.49 -1.33
C ARG A 90 18.45 11.88 -0.76
N ARG A 91 19.48 12.59 -0.28
CA ARG A 91 19.30 13.96 0.23
C ARG A 91 18.87 14.91 -0.87
N LEU A 92 19.44 14.79 -2.06
CA LEU A 92 19.07 15.60 -3.21
C LEU A 92 17.60 15.39 -3.59
N ALA A 93 17.15 14.13 -3.68
CA ALA A 93 15.75 13.80 -3.97
C ALA A 93 14.80 14.44 -2.94
N VAL A 94 15.04 14.23 -1.64
CA VAL A 94 14.22 14.79 -0.56
C VAL A 94 14.21 16.32 -0.60
N GLN A 95 15.36 16.96 -0.83
CA GLN A 95 15.46 18.41 -0.94
C GLN A 95 14.66 18.92 -2.15
N THR A 96 14.80 18.30 -3.32
CA THR A 96 14.07 18.71 -4.53
C THR A 96 12.56 18.53 -4.35
N MET A 97 12.11 17.45 -3.72
CA MET A 97 10.70 17.27 -3.39
C MET A 97 10.21 18.37 -2.46
N GLN A 98 10.98 18.69 -1.42
CA GLN A 98 10.64 19.74 -0.46
C GLN A 98 10.52 21.12 -1.13
N GLU A 99 11.42 21.46 -2.04
CA GLU A 99 11.40 22.71 -2.81
C GLU A 99 10.22 22.79 -3.79
N ASN A 100 9.66 21.64 -4.20
CA ASN A 100 8.57 21.53 -5.16
C ASN A 100 7.32 20.88 -4.52
N GLN A 101 7.08 21.15 -3.24
CA GLN A 101 6.02 20.51 -2.44
C GLN A 101 4.62 20.58 -3.09
N GLU A 102 4.28 21.69 -3.76
CA GLU A 102 2.96 21.84 -4.41
C GLU A 102 2.69 20.76 -5.45
N PHE A 103 3.72 20.31 -6.16
CA PHE A 103 3.62 19.24 -7.15
C PHE A 103 3.68 17.87 -6.50
N PHE A 104 4.74 17.59 -5.73
CA PHE A 104 4.93 16.27 -5.14
C PHE A 104 3.88 15.91 -4.09
N GLY A 105 3.32 16.92 -3.41
CA GLY A 105 2.25 16.75 -2.44
C GLY A 105 0.96 16.17 -3.01
N LEU A 106 0.73 16.28 -4.33
CA LEU A 106 -0.45 15.72 -5.01
C LEU A 106 -0.40 14.19 -5.11
N PHE A 107 0.79 13.59 -4.98
CA PHE A 107 1.01 12.16 -5.16
C PHE A 107 1.22 11.42 -3.83
N ILE A 108 1.16 12.14 -2.69
CA ILE A 108 1.24 11.50 -1.38
C ILE A 108 -0.11 10.88 -1.03
N GLU A 109 -0.08 9.65 -0.51
CA GLU A 109 -1.27 8.92 -0.08
C GLU A 109 -2.05 9.65 1.02
N ASP A 110 -3.38 9.55 0.99
CA ASP A 110 -4.28 10.28 1.90
C ASP A 110 -4.06 10.00 3.40
N ASP A 111 -3.44 8.87 3.75
CA ASP A 111 -3.16 8.47 5.13
C ASP A 111 -1.81 8.97 5.67
N MET A 112 -1.02 9.64 4.83
CA MET A 112 0.28 10.21 5.16
C MET A 112 0.35 11.71 4.80
N THR A 113 0.99 12.50 5.66
CA THR A 113 1.29 13.91 5.32
C THR A 113 2.60 14.01 4.53
N PHE A 114 2.74 15.01 3.67
CA PHE A 114 3.98 15.27 2.91
C PHE A 114 5.24 15.34 3.80
N ASP A 115 5.15 16.02 4.95
CA ASP A 115 6.26 16.09 5.91
C ASP A 115 6.62 14.73 6.52
N GLN A 116 5.63 13.86 6.75
CA GLN A 116 5.89 12.49 7.20
C GLN A 116 6.58 11.69 6.11
N TYR A 117 6.12 11.81 4.86
CA TYR A 117 6.75 11.16 3.72
C TYR A 117 8.22 11.56 3.58
N LEU A 118 8.53 12.87 3.55
CA LEU A 118 9.92 13.34 3.43
C LEU A 118 10.79 12.86 4.60
N LYS A 119 10.23 12.82 5.81
CA LYS A 119 10.94 12.32 6.98
C LYS A 119 11.26 10.82 6.84
N GLU A 120 10.30 10.02 6.39
CA GLU A 120 10.52 8.59 6.14
C GLU A 120 11.53 8.40 5.02
N MET A 121 11.35 9.05 3.86
CA MET A 121 12.26 8.98 2.71
C MET A 121 13.69 9.45 3.02
N SER A 122 13.87 10.36 3.99
CA SER A 122 15.20 10.78 4.45
C SER A 122 15.96 9.69 5.23
N SER A 123 15.29 8.63 5.66
CA SER A 123 15.87 7.54 6.44
C SER A 123 16.70 6.61 5.57
N ASP A 124 17.84 6.14 6.11
CA ASP A 124 18.72 5.19 5.43
C ASP A 124 17.99 3.86 5.23
N GLY A 125 18.00 3.35 3.99
CA GLY A 125 17.30 2.12 3.63
C GLY A 125 15.79 2.24 3.45
N GLU A 126 15.21 3.45 3.43
CA GLU A 126 13.81 3.62 2.99
C GLU A 126 13.71 3.48 1.47
N TRP A 127 12.77 2.68 0.98
CA TRP A 127 12.69 2.36 -0.45
C TRP A 127 12.26 3.59 -1.23
N GLY A 128 12.98 3.90 -2.31
CA GLY A 128 12.60 4.95 -3.24
C GLY A 128 11.88 4.39 -4.46
N GLY A 129 11.11 5.23 -5.14
CA GLY A 129 10.37 4.85 -6.35
C GLY A 129 10.22 5.99 -7.34
N ASN A 130 9.03 6.07 -7.95
CA ASN A 130 8.76 7.02 -9.04
C ASN A 130 8.88 8.49 -8.61
N LEU A 131 8.51 8.84 -7.37
CA LEU A 131 8.63 10.22 -6.87
C LEU A 131 10.09 10.65 -6.75
N GLU A 132 10.94 9.78 -6.20
CA GLU A 132 12.38 10.03 -6.09
C GLU A 132 13.04 10.09 -7.47
N LEU A 133 12.65 9.21 -8.40
CA LEU A 133 13.11 9.26 -9.79
C LEU A 133 12.71 10.58 -10.45
N GLN A 134 11.48 11.03 -10.28
CA GLN A 134 11.01 12.29 -10.85
C GLN A 134 11.75 13.50 -10.26
N ALA A 135 11.97 13.49 -8.94
CA ALA A 135 12.72 14.53 -8.25
C ALA A 135 14.19 14.56 -8.71
N LEU A 136 14.85 13.40 -8.82
CA LEU A 136 16.23 13.32 -9.28
C LEU A 136 16.37 13.66 -10.77
N SER A 137 15.37 13.34 -11.58
CA SER A 137 15.33 13.71 -12.99
C SER A 137 15.36 15.23 -13.14
N GLN A 138 14.55 15.93 -12.35
CA GLN A 138 14.53 17.39 -12.30
C GLN A 138 15.84 17.97 -11.72
N ALA A 139 16.35 17.41 -10.62
CA ALA A 139 17.51 17.94 -9.92
C ALA A 139 18.82 17.80 -10.72
N LEU A 140 18.94 16.72 -11.49
CA LEU A 140 20.15 16.38 -12.25
C LEU A 140 20.06 16.80 -13.73
N ASP A 141 18.89 17.27 -14.18
CA ASP A 141 18.58 17.54 -15.59
C ASP A 141 18.85 16.31 -16.49
N VAL A 142 18.31 15.16 -16.08
CA VAL A 142 18.44 13.87 -16.79
C VAL A 142 17.10 13.18 -16.97
N ASN A 143 17.00 12.33 -17.97
CA ASN A 143 15.88 11.43 -18.22
C ASN A 143 16.26 10.02 -17.75
N PHE A 144 15.34 9.33 -17.08
CA PHE A 144 15.54 7.94 -16.70
C PHE A 144 14.83 7.00 -17.66
N PHE A 145 15.56 6.01 -18.17
CA PHE A 145 15.05 4.89 -18.94
C PHE A 145 15.00 3.68 -18.02
N ILE A 146 13.80 3.21 -17.71
CA ILE A 146 13.55 2.11 -16.78
C ILE A 146 13.20 0.86 -17.58
N HIS A 147 14.18 -0.03 -17.69
CA HIS A 147 14.04 -1.33 -18.33
C HIS A 147 13.36 -2.32 -17.39
N MET A 148 12.49 -3.15 -17.94
CA MET A 148 11.80 -4.22 -17.21
C MET A 148 11.73 -5.45 -18.10
N LYS A 149 11.98 -6.63 -17.53
CA LYS A 149 11.96 -7.89 -18.27
C LYS A 149 10.62 -8.10 -18.97
N GLY A 150 10.65 -8.36 -20.28
CA GLY A 150 9.46 -8.61 -21.10
C GLY A 150 8.47 -7.46 -21.19
N ARG A 151 8.86 -6.23 -20.80
CA ARG A 151 8.00 -5.04 -20.83
C ARG A 151 8.67 -3.89 -21.57
N PRO A 152 7.88 -2.99 -22.18
CA PRO A 152 8.41 -1.76 -22.77
C PRO A 152 9.18 -0.92 -21.73
N CYS A 153 10.32 -0.36 -22.13
CA CYS A 153 11.15 0.56 -21.34
C CYS A 153 10.43 1.89 -21.00
N MET A 154 10.11 2.13 -19.73
CA MET A 154 9.48 3.39 -19.33
C MET A 154 10.48 4.56 -19.37
N ILE A 155 9.99 5.76 -19.67
CA ILE A 155 10.81 6.98 -19.66
C ILE A 155 10.23 7.96 -18.65
N ILE A 156 11.05 8.36 -17.67
CA ILE A 156 10.77 9.47 -16.76
C ILE A 156 11.56 10.66 -17.26
N LYS A 157 10.84 11.66 -17.76
CA LYS A 157 11.45 12.91 -18.23
C LYS A 157 11.49 13.95 -17.13
N SER A 158 12.46 14.86 -17.24
CA SER A 158 12.46 16.06 -16.42
C SER A 158 11.23 16.91 -16.78
N MET A 159 10.45 17.30 -15.77
CA MET A 159 9.16 18.01 -15.95
C MET A 159 9.28 19.32 -16.73
N THR A 160 10.47 19.93 -16.72
CA THR A 160 10.75 21.20 -17.37
C THR A 160 11.48 21.05 -18.70
N ASP A 161 11.74 19.82 -19.14
CA ASP A 161 12.55 19.55 -20.32
C ASP A 161 11.68 19.31 -21.56
N GLU A 162 11.46 20.39 -22.31
CA GLU A 162 10.83 20.35 -23.64
C GLU A 162 11.82 19.96 -24.75
N ARG A 163 13.10 19.76 -24.44
CA ARG A 163 14.10 19.39 -25.45
C ARG A 163 13.82 17.96 -25.95
N PRO A 164 14.22 17.66 -27.20
CA PRO A 164 14.26 16.29 -27.66
C PRO A 164 15.12 15.42 -26.73
N LEU A 165 14.77 14.13 -26.63
CA LEU A 165 15.60 13.19 -25.89
C LEU A 165 17.04 13.20 -26.43
N ASN A 166 17.99 13.22 -25.50
CA ASN A 166 19.42 13.25 -25.77
C ASN A 166 20.08 12.11 -25.00
N GLU A 167 20.89 11.28 -25.69
CA GLU A 167 21.62 10.15 -25.11
C GLU A 167 22.53 10.57 -23.94
N LYS A 168 23.09 11.79 -23.97
CA LYS A 168 24.01 12.28 -22.93
C LYS A 168 23.32 12.56 -21.60
N ASP A 169 22.04 12.86 -21.69
CA ASP A 169 21.17 13.20 -20.56
C ASP A 169 20.27 12.01 -20.20
N ALA A 170 20.51 10.82 -20.76
CA ALA A 170 19.75 9.60 -20.51
C ALA A 170 20.51 8.66 -19.57
N LEU A 171 19.91 8.34 -18.43
CA LEU A 171 20.42 7.34 -17.48
C LEU A 171 19.53 6.10 -17.53
N HIS A 172 20.12 4.92 -17.63
CA HIS A 172 19.38 3.68 -17.78
C HIS A 172 19.47 2.84 -16.49
N LEU A 173 18.32 2.38 -16.03
CA LEU A 173 18.17 1.52 -14.86
C LEU A 173 17.36 0.29 -15.23
N ALA A 174 17.58 -0.81 -14.51
CA ALA A 174 16.78 -2.02 -14.61
C ALA A 174 15.92 -2.15 -13.35
N TYR A 175 14.62 -2.31 -13.52
CA TYR A 175 13.69 -2.59 -12.44
C TYR A 175 13.32 -4.08 -12.44
N HIS A 176 13.71 -4.76 -11.36
CA HIS A 176 13.44 -6.16 -11.13
C HIS A 176 12.15 -6.28 -10.31
N LEU A 177 11.07 -6.69 -10.95
CA LEU A 177 9.83 -7.06 -10.28
C LEU A 177 9.71 -8.58 -10.28
N ILE A 178 9.90 -9.19 -9.10
CA ILE A 178 9.68 -10.61 -8.90
C ILE A 178 8.48 -10.74 -7.97
N GLU A 179 7.33 -11.10 -8.54
CA GLU A 179 6.06 -11.23 -7.83
C GLU A 179 6.21 -12.03 -6.55
N ASN A 180 5.73 -11.45 -5.44
CA ASN A 180 5.77 -12.07 -4.10
C ASN A 180 7.19 -12.38 -3.59
N VAL A 181 8.24 -11.78 -4.16
CA VAL A 181 9.63 -12.04 -3.75
C VAL A 181 10.38 -10.75 -3.47
N ALA A 182 10.54 -9.88 -4.46
CA ALA A 182 11.41 -8.70 -4.35
C ALA A 182 11.12 -7.65 -5.42
N GLU A 183 11.33 -6.40 -5.03
CA GLU A 183 11.50 -5.25 -5.91
C GLU A 183 12.95 -4.77 -5.76
N HIS A 184 13.64 -4.54 -6.86
CA HIS A 184 15.05 -4.14 -6.84
C HIS A 184 15.42 -3.32 -8.06
N TYR A 185 16.28 -2.33 -7.87
CA TYR A 185 16.85 -1.55 -8.96
C TYR A 185 18.31 -1.92 -9.18
N SER A 186 18.70 -2.09 -10.43
CA SER A 186 20.08 -2.26 -10.86
C SER A 186 20.46 -1.17 -11.87
N SER A 187 21.75 -0.93 -12.02
CA SER A 187 22.26 -0.02 -13.05
C SER A 187 22.29 -0.71 -14.42
N VAL A 188 22.10 0.04 -15.51
CA VAL A 188 22.25 -0.46 -16.87
C VAL A 188 23.33 0.33 -17.59
N ARG A 189 24.21 -0.39 -18.27
CA ARG A 189 25.38 0.14 -18.98
C ARG A 189 25.50 -0.49 -20.36
N MET A 190 26.38 0.06 -21.19
CA MET A 190 26.80 -0.60 -22.43
C MET A 190 27.46 -1.95 -22.11
N LEU A 191 27.23 -2.95 -22.95
CA LEU A 191 27.84 -4.27 -22.81
C LEU A 191 29.38 -4.15 -22.79
N GLY A 192 30.01 -4.71 -21.76
CA GLY A 192 31.45 -4.63 -21.55
C GLY A 192 31.94 -3.36 -20.83
N ASP A 193 31.05 -2.43 -20.46
CA ASP A 193 31.40 -1.33 -19.57
C ASP A 193 31.42 -1.78 -18.10
N ASP A 194 32.58 -2.31 -17.70
CA ASP A 194 32.90 -2.66 -16.32
C ASP A 194 33.68 -1.56 -15.59
N SER A 195 33.64 -0.33 -16.13
CA SER A 195 34.36 0.79 -15.54
C SER A 195 33.73 1.24 -14.21
N ASN A 196 34.57 1.74 -13.30
CA ASN A 196 34.15 2.47 -12.10
C ASN A 196 34.12 3.99 -12.39
N THR A 197 33.55 4.35 -13.54
CA THR A 197 33.29 5.73 -13.95
C THR A 197 31.84 5.90 -14.34
N ARG A 198 31.44 7.14 -14.66
CA ARG A 198 30.12 7.42 -15.25
C ARG A 198 29.89 6.47 -16.42
N ALA A 199 28.68 5.91 -16.51
CA ALA A 199 28.29 5.09 -17.64
C ALA A 199 28.37 5.90 -18.94
N GLU A 200 28.88 5.27 -19.99
CA GLU A 200 28.86 5.86 -21.31
C GLU A 200 27.41 6.05 -21.80
N PRO A 201 27.12 7.12 -22.55
CA PRO A 201 25.79 7.33 -23.14
C PRO A 201 25.35 6.12 -23.98
N ILE A 202 24.11 5.69 -23.78
CA ILE A 202 23.50 4.62 -24.59
C ILE A 202 22.81 5.28 -25.79
N PRO A 203 23.16 4.91 -27.03
CA PRO A 203 22.52 5.44 -28.22
C PRO A 203 21.00 5.21 -28.19
N LEU A 204 20.24 6.27 -28.44
CA LEU A 204 18.77 6.22 -28.40
C LEU A 204 18.16 5.45 -29.58
N ASP A 205 18.90 5.31 -30.68
CA ASP A 205 18.49 4.57 -31.88
C ASP A 205 18.40 3.05 -31.64
N ILE A 206 19.05 2.54 -30.59
CA ILE A 206 18.87 1.15 -30.10
C ILE A 206 17.40 0.89 -29.70
N PHE A 207 16.67 1.94 -29.37
CA PHE A 207 15.25 1.88 -29.04
C PHE A 207 14.35 2.34 -30.21
N GLU A 208 14.90 2.73 -31.35
CA GLU A 208 14.14 3.14 -32.53
C GLU A 208 13.41 1.91 -33.11
N GLY A 209 12.08 2.00 -33.24
CA GLY A 209 11.19 0.87 -33.55
C GLY A 209 10.61 0.14 -32.32
N LEU A 210 11.24 0.25 -31.15
CA LEU A 210 10.58 -0.05 -29.87
C LEU A 210 9.75 1.17 -29.43
N LEU A 211 10.34 2.38 -29.57
CA LEU A 211 9.81 3.71 -29.20
C LEU A 211 8.46 4.09 -29.84
N ASP A 212 8.10 3.51 -31.00
CA ASP A 212 6.81 3.77 -31.64
C ASP A 212 5.62 3.18 -30.85
N THR A 213 5.89 2.23 -29.95
CA THR A 213 4.91 1.70 -28.99
C THR A 213 4.71 2.63 -27.79
N PHE A 214 5.58 3.64 -27.61
CA PHE A 214 5.65 4.47 -26.40
C PHE A 214 4.89 5.80 -26.51
N GLN A 215 4.28 6.12 -27.67
CA GLN A 215 3.47 7.33 -27.83
C GLN A 215 2.00 7.21 -27.37
N GLN A 216 1.61 6.11 -26.70
CA GLN A 216 0.23 5.94 -26.20
C GLN A 216 0.14 5.68 -24.69
N ALA A 217 1.09 6.13 -23.88
CA ALA A 217 0.82 6.34 -22.46
C ALA A 217 0.45 7.82 -22.25
N PRO A 218 -0.84 8.18 -22.10
CA PRO A 218 -1.21 9.55 -21.81
C PRO A 218 -0.69 9.91 -20.42
N LEU A 219 0.02 11.03 -20.31
CA LEU A 219 0.12 11.76 -19.07
C LEU A 219 -1.31 12.13 -18.65
N GLY A 220 -1.79 11.52 -17.56
CA GLY A 220 -2.92 11.96 -16.75
C GLY A 220 -4.08 12.63 -17.50
N ASN A 221 -4.98 11.84 -18.04
CA ASN A 221 -6.41 12.11 -17.87
C ASN A 221 -6.94 10.98 -16.99
N GLU A 222 -7.63 11.32 -15.91
CA GLU A 222 -8.07 10.43 -14.82
C GLU A 222 -9.09 9.34 -15.21
N ASP A 223 -9.25 9.01 -16.49
CA ASP A 223 -10.31 8.10 -16.97
C ASP A 223 -9.82 6.84 -17.72
N ASN A 224 -8.52 6.53 -17.74
CA ASN A 224 -7.99 5.38 -18.51
C ASN A 224 -7.18 4.36 -17.68
N PHE A 225 -7.61 4.08 -16.44
CA PHE A 225 -7.25 2.83 -15.73
C PHE A 225 -8.38 1.81 -15.93
N ASP A 226 -8.63 1.40 -17.17
CA ASP A 226 -9.61 0.34 -17.49
C ASP A 226 -9.43 -0.25 -18.91
N GLN A 227 -8.21 -0.24 -19.46
CA GLN A 227 -7.99 -0.65 -20.86
C GLN A 227 -6.87 -1.66 -21.07
N PHE A 228 -6.91 -2.76 -20.33
CA PHE A 228 -6.37 -4.06 -20.75
C PHE A 228 -7.35 -5.15 -20.30
N ASP A 229 -8.58 -5.10 -20.81
CA ASP A 229 -9.70 -5.82 -20.22
C ASP A 229 -10.63 -6.50 -21.24
N ASP A 230 -10.13 -6.74 -22.45
CA ASP A 230 -10.91 -7.41 -23.50
C ASP A 230 -10.74 -8.94 -23.41
N LEU A 231 -11.34 -9.53 -22.37
CA LEU A 231 -11.41 -10.99 -22.13
C LEU A 231 -11.99 -11.78 -23.31
N GLU A 232 -12.66 -11.10 -24.25
CA GLU A 232 -13.21 -11.70 -25.46
C GLU A 232 -12.14 -12.19 -26.44
N GLN A 233 -10.90 -11.65 -26.37
CA GLN A 233 -9.79 -11.98 -27.28
C GLN A 233 -8.91 -13.15 -26.82
N ILE A 234 -9.14 -13.69 -25.61
CA ILE A 234 -8.39 -14.85 -25.10
C ILE A 234 -8.97 -16.13 -25.74
N GLU A 235 -8.19 -16.79 -26.59
CA GLU A 235 -8.58 -18.00 -27.33
C GLU A 235 -8.70 -19.24 -26.43
N ASP A 236 -8.00 -19.26 -25.29
CA ASP A 236 -8.02 -20.36 -24.31
C ASP A 236 -9.20 -20.22 -23.31
N PRO A 237 -10.17 -21.15 -23.29
CA PRO A 237 -11.30 -21.12 -22.38
C PRO A 237 -10.93 -21.26 -20.90
N GLU A 238 -9.89 -22.02 -20.56
CA GLU A 238 -9.49 -22.24 -19.17
C GLU A 238 -8.83 -20.98 -18.57
N GLU A 239 -8.03 -20.28 -19.37
CA GLU A 239 -7.40 -19.01 -18.98
C GLU A 239 -8.44 -17.90 -18.83
N ARG A 240 -9.46 -17.86 -19.71
CA ARG A 240 -10.57 -16.92 -19.60
C ARG A 240 -11.39 -17.13 -18.32
N GLU A 241 -11.72 -18.37 -17.99
CA GLU A 241 -12.46 -18.70 -16.77
C GLU A 241 -11.65 -18.32 -15.52
N TYR A 242 -10.35 -18.62 -15.50
CA TYR A 242 -9.45 -18.25 -14.41
C TYR A 242 -9.41 -16.73 -14.17
N LEU A 243 -9.21 -15.93 -15.22
CA LEU A 243 -9.16 -14.47 -15.12
C LEU A 243 -10.50 -13.86 -14.70
N GLN A 244 -11.61 -14.44 -15.16
CA GLN A 244 -12.95 -14.01 -14.73
C GLN A 244 -13.16 -14.26 -13.23
N THR A 245 -12.72 -15.42 -12.71
CA THR A 245 -12.80 -15.69 -11.26
C THR A 245 -11.92 -14.76 -10.44
N LEU A 246 -10.76 -14.35 -10.95
CA LEU A 246 -9.88 -13.39 -10.30
C LEU A 246 -10.53 -12.02 -10.19
N ARG A 247 -11.14 -11.54 -11.29
CA ARG A 247 -11.86 -10.26 -11.31
C ARG A 247 -13.02 -10.24 -10.33
N GLU A 248 -13.82 -11.29 -10.29
CA GLU A 248 -14.94 -11.41 -9.34
C GLU A 248 -14.45 -11.36 -7.88
N GLN A 249 -13.27 -11.94 -7.59
CA GLN A 249 -12.65 -11.88 -6.27
C GLN A 249 -12.15 -10.47 -5.93
N GLU A 250 -11.49 -9.80 -6.88
CA GLU A 250 -11.01 -8.41 -6.71
C GLU A 250 -12.15 -7.42 -6.52
N GLU A 251 -13.23 -7.55 -7.31
CA GLU A 251 -14.44 -6.74 -7.17
C GLU A 251 -15.13 -6.99 -5.82
N ALA A 252 -15.22 -8.25 -5.39
CA ALA A 252 -15.77 -8.59 -4.08
C ALA A 252 -14.92 -8.03 -2.94
N GLU A 253 -13.58 -8.06 -3.07
CA GLU A 253 -12.67 -7.47 -2.09
C GLU A 253 -12.81 -5.94 -2.05
N LYS A 254 -12.88 -5.30 -3.21
CA LYS A 254 -13.10 -3.84 -3.34
C LYS A 254 -14.44 -3.44 -2.70
N ALA A 255 -15.51 -4.17 -3.00
CA ALA A 255 -16.82 -3.96 -2.39
C ALA A 255 -16.80 -4.17 -0.87
N ALA A 256 -16.05 -5.16 -0.37
CA ALA A 256 -15.89 -5.39 1.07
C ALA A 256 -15.14 -4.25 1.76
N LYS A 257 -14.04 -3.76 1.16
CA LYS A 257 -13.28 -2.60 1.65
C LYS A 257 -14.15 -1.34 1.68
N GLU A 258 -14.93 -1.12 0.64
CA GLU A 258 -15.84 0.02 0.56
C GLU A 258 -16.97 -0.06 1.59
N ALA A 259 -17.57 -1.24 1.78
CA ALA A 259 -18.57 -1.47 2.81
C ALA A 259 -18.01 -1.21 4.23
N MET A 260 -16.76 -1.60 4.49
CA MET A 260 -16.07 -1.30 5.75
C MET A 260 -15.88 0.21 5.95
N LYS A 261 -15.43 0.93 4.92
CA LYS A 261 -15.26 2.40 4.94
C LYS A 261 -16.59 3.10 5.19
N GLN A 262 -17.67 2.68 4.54
CA GLN A 262 -19.02 3.23 4.77
C GLN A 262 -19.52 2.97 6.20
N ALA A 263 -19.29 1.77 6.74
CA ALA A 263 -19.67 1.44 8.11
C ALA A 263 -18.91 2.30 9.14
N GLU A 264 -17.65 2.61 8.88
CA GLU A 264 -16.84 3.50 9.74
C GLU A 264 -17.31 4.95 9.66
N LEU A 265 -17.60 5.45 8.46
CA LEU A 265 -18.17 6.78 8.25
C LEU A 265 -19.53 6.92 8.96
N GLN A 266 -20.38 5.90 8.89
CA GLN A 266 -21.67 5.90 9.58
C GLN A 266 -21.51 5.97 11.10
N LYS A 267 -20.54 5.23 11.67
CA LYS A 267 -20.19 5.31 13.10
C LYS A 267 -19.71 6.72 13.48
N TYR A 268 -18.86 7.33 12.65
CA TYR A 268 -18.37 8.70 12.87
C TYR A 268 -19.52 9.73 12.84
N GLN A 269 -20.40 9.66 11.85
CA GLN A 269 -21.56 10.54 11.74
C GLN A 269 -22.52 10.39 12.94
N LEU A 270 -22.76 9.17 13.40
CA LEU A 270 -23.56 8.91 14.61
C LEU A 270 -22.90 9.49 15.86
N LYS A 271 -21.56 9.40 15.99
CA LYS A 271 -20.81 10.00 17.10
C LYS A 271 -20.91 11.53 17.08
N GLN A 272 -20.84 12.14 15.90
CA GLN A 272 -21.02 13.58 15.72
C GLN A 272 -22.43 14.01 16.13
N LYS A 273 -23.49 13.31 15.68
CA LYS A 273 -24.88 13.59 16.08
C LYS A 273 -25.08 13.52 17.60
N LYS A 274 -24.43 12.57 18.28
CA LYS A 274 -24.48 12.43 19.75
C LYS A 274 -23.82 13.61 20.48
N ASN A 275 -22.76 14.17 19.93
CA ASN A 275 -21.98 15.24 20.55
C ASN A 275 -22.49 16.66 20.21
N LYS A 276 -23.48 16.81 19.32
CA LYS A 276 -24.12 18.11 19.02
C LYS A 276 -24.94 18.62 20.22
N LYS A 277 -25.15 19.95 20.29
CA LYS A 277 -26.02 20.59 21.30
C LYS A 277 -27.41 19.97 21.24
N CYS A 278 -27.99 19.68 22.41
CA CYS A 278 -29.29 19.03 22.45
C CYS A 278 -30.42 20.00 22.08
N ASN A 279 -31.35 19.55 21.24
CA ASN A 279 -32.52 20.33 20.84
C ASN A 279 -33.58 20.49 21.94
N CYS A 280 -33.37 19.87 23.12
CA CYS A 280 -34.22 19.96 24.31
C CYS A 280 -34.25 21.36 24.96
N GLY A 281 -33.52 22.33 24.41
CA GLY A 281 -33.31 23.65 25.01
C GLY A 281 -32.22 23.69 26.10
N SER A 282 -31.60 22.55 26.44
CA SER A 282 -30.50 22.52 27.40
C SER A 282 -29.17 22.98 26.80
N ASN A 283 -28.25 23.39 27.66
CA ASN A 283 -26.86 23.69 27.28
C ASN A 283 -25.94 22.46 27.25
N LYS A 284 -26.49 21.24 27.29
CA LYS A 284 -25.73 19.98 27.24
C LYS A 284 -25.73 19.38 25.83
N THR A 285 -24.81 18.45 25.55
CA THR A 285 -24.82 17.67 24.30
C THR A 285 -26.03 16.73 24.26
N TYR A 286 -26.45 16.29 23.07
CA TYR A 286 -27.59 15.37 22.92
C TYR A 286 -27.38 14.06 23.71
N LYS A 287 -26.13 13.55 23.72
CA LYS A 287 -25.71 12.39 24.53
C LYS A 287 -25.92 12.60 26.04
N ASP A 288 -25.66 13.81 26.54
CA ASP A 288 -25.68 14.12 27.97
C ASP A 288 -27.00 14.78 28.46
N CYS A 289 -27.92 15.17 27.56
CA CYS A 289 -29.30 15.62 27.87
C CYS A 289 -30.31 14.47 27.70
N CYS A 290 -30.69 14.18 26.45
CA CYS A 290 -31.87 13.35 26.15
C CYS A 290 -31.54 11.88 25.88
N MET A 291 -30.34 11.58 25.39
CA MET A 291 -29.99 10.19 25.02
C MET A 291 -29.97 9.23 26.23
N ASN A 292 -29.71 9.74 27.45
CA ASN A 292 -29.76 8.95 28.69
C ASN A 292 -31.18 8.71 29.22
N VAL A 293 -32.17 9.54 28.84
CA VAL A 293 -33.58 9.35 29.22
C VAL A 293 -34.23 8.24 28.38
N ASP A 294 -33.74 8.04 27.15
CA ASP A 294 -34.23 6.98 26.25
C ASP A 294 -33.81 5.56 26.70
N ILE A 295 -32.69 5.42 27.43
CA ILE A 295 -32.23 4.11 27.93
C ILE A 295 -33.11 3.61 29.08
N GLU A 296 -33.61 4.48 29.95
CA GLU A 296 -34.55 4.08 31.01
C GLU A 296 -35.93 3.73 30.44
N LYS A 297 -36.41 4.46 29.43
CA LYS A 297 -37.67 4.15 28.74
C LYS A 297 -37.61 2.85 27.91
N GLN A 298 -36.44 2.44 27.42
CA GLN A 298 -36.26 1.17 26.68
C GLN A 298 -36.06 -0.07 27.57
N LYS A 299 -35.75 0.08 28.87
CA LYS A 299 -35.61 -1.04 29.82
C LYS A 299 -36.96 -1.54 30.35
N TRP A 300 -37.94 -0.66 30.45
CA TRP A 300 -39.27 -0.94 30.99
C TRP A 300 -40.06 -2.02 30.21
N PRO A 301 -40.10 -2.02 28.86
CA PRO A 301 -40.83 -3.05 28.11
C PRO A 301 -40.20 -4.44 28.20
N LYS A 302 -38.86 -4.52 28.27
CA LYS A 302 -38.12 -5.80 28.35
C LYS A 302 -38.29 -6.48 29.70
N GLN A 303 -38.34 -5.71 30.80
CA GLN A 303 -38.61 -6.26 32.13
C GLN A 303 -40.04 -6.80 32.24
N GLN A 304 -41.03 -6.15 31.62
CA GLN A 304 -42.42 -6.65 31.58
C GLN A 304 -42.54 -7.94 30.75
N GLN A 305 -41.86 -8.03 29.61
CA GLN A 305 -41.82 -9.27 28.81
C GLN A 305 -41.19 -10.44 29.57
N GLN A 306 -40.11 -10.17 30.32
CA GLN A 306 -39.42 -11.20 31.10
C GLN A 306 -40.26 -11.67 32.31
N GLN A 307 -41.01 -10.77 32.95
CA GLN A 307 -41.96 -11.13 34.01
C GLN A 307 -43.15 -11.94 33.47
N GLN A 308 -43.69 -11.58 32.29
CA GLN A 308 -44.76 -12.37 31.65
C GLN A 308 -44.29 -13.77 31.28
N GLN A 309 -43.07 -13.93 30.73
CA GLN A 309 -42.51 -15.25 30.44
C GLN A 309 -42.29 -16.08 31.70
N GLN A 310 -41.83 -15.48 32.80
CA GLN A 310 -41.67 -16.18 34.08
C GLN A 310 -43.01 -16.62 34.67
N GLN A 311 -44.05 -15.79 34.59
CA GLN A 311 -45.40 -16.16 35.04
C GLN A 311 -46.00 -17.29 34.21
N GLN A 312 -45.80 -17.28 32.88
CA GLN A 312 -46.25 -18.36 32.00
C GLN A 312 -45.53 -19.69 32.30
N GLN A 313 -44.20 -19.65 32.55
CA GLN A 313 -43.43 -20.84 32.92
C GLN A 313 -43.85 -21.40 34.29
N GLN A 314 -44.16 -20.53 35.26
CA GLN A 314 -44.66 -20.98 36.57
C GLN A 314 -46.04 -21.63 36.46
N GLN A 315 -46.94 -21.08 35.63
CA GLN A 315 -48.25 -21.67 35.37
C GLN A 315 -48.16 -23.02 34.67
N GLN A 316 -47.25 -23.18 33.68
CA GLN A 316 -46.99 -24.48 33.04
C GLN A 316 -46.37 -25.50 33.99
N SER A 317 -45.48 -25.09 34.90
CA SER A 317 -44.89 -26.00 35.89
C SER A 317 -45.89 -26.50 36.96
N GLN A 318 -46.98 -25.77 37.18
CA GLN A 318 -48.06 -26.18 38.09
C GLN A 318 -49.09 -27.09 37.42
N SER A 319 -49.24 -27.05 36.09
CA SER A 319 -50.11 -27.97 35.35
C SER A 319 -49.47 -29.33 35.07
N ASP A 320 -48.14 -29.44 35.07
CA ASP A 320 -47.40 -30.67 34.74
C ASP A 320 -46.91 -31.46 35.97
N ALA A 321 -47.43 -31.17 37.18
CA ALA A 321 -47.07 -31.93 38.37
C ALA A 321 -47.64 -33.37 38.33
N PRO A 322 -46.81 -34.43 38.40
CA PRO A 322 -47.28 -35.80 38.29
C PRO A 322 -48.09 -36.21 39.53
N MET A 323 -49.30 -36.74 39.31
CA MET A 323 -50.12 -37.34 40.38
C MET A 323 -49.35 -38.45 41.09
N LYS A 324 -48.92 -38.19 42.33
CA LYS A 324 -48.37 -39.21 43.21
C LYS A 324 -49.46 -40.24 43.54
N LYS A 325 -49.30 -41.46 43.02
CA LYS A 325 -50.06 -42.65 43.45
C LYS A 325 -49.90 -42.81 44.96
N GLN A 326 -50.99 -42.72 45.70
CA GLN A 326 -51.04 -43.12 47.10
C GLN A 326 -50.89 -44.64 47.19
N ALA A 327 -49.84 -45.09 47.87
CA ALA A 327 -49.77 -46.45 48.39
C ALA A 327 -50.63 -46.49 49.68
N VAL A 328 -51.70 -47.28 49.65
CA VAL A 328 -52.50 -47.62 50.82
C VAL A 328 -51.87 -48.87 51.44
N PHE A 329 -51.36 -48.74 52.65
CA PHE A 329 -51.11 -49.86 53.56
C PHE A 329 -52.28 -49.93 54.55
N ILE A 330 -53.04 -51.02 54.49
CA ILE A 330 -53.44 -51.94 55.58
C ILE A 330 -54.28 -53.05 54.94
#